data_AF-A0A367KW01-F1
#
_entry.id   AF-A0A367KW01-F1
#
_cell.length_a   1.000
_cell.length_b   1.000
_cell.length_c   1.000
_cell.angle_alpha   90.00
_cell.angle_beta   90.00
_cell.angle_gamma   90.00
#
_symmetry.space_group_name_H-M   'P 1'
#
loop_
_entity.id
_entity.type
_entity.pdbx_description
1 polymer ?
#
loop_
_entity_poly.entity_id
_entity_poly.type
_entity_poly.pdbx_seq_one_letter_code
_entity_poly.pdbx_strand_id
1 'polypeptide(L)'
;MPKTAKYINDSEDEDFKPGKEPVDNEEFEEQEESKPVKRKRQENDNYETDKDGNRIFQLSAKRRVTIRAFSSGEGSVDIREFYMDKNTQEMKPGKGICFPLAQWNKLKGLVGDIDDALDALSSTKKQK
;
A
#
# COMPACT_ATOMS: atom_id res chain seq x y z
N MET A 1 -26.51 -34.19 -7.13
CA MET A 1 -27.33 -33.65 -6.01
C MET A 1 -27.03 -34.46 -4.76
N PRO A 2 -27.20 -33.92 -3.53
CA PRO A 2 -27.57 -32.56 -3.13
C PRO A 2 -26.26 -31.73 -2.90
N LYS A 3 -26.10 -30.66 -2.09
CA LYS A 3 -26.96 -29.86 -1.19
C LYS A 3 -26.79 -28.35 -1.48
N THR A 4 -27.70 -27.54 -0.95
CA THR A 4 -27.70 -26.07 -0.89
C THR A 4 -27.20 -25.55 0.47
N ALA A 5 -26.48 -24.42 0.50
CA ALA A 5 -26.29 -23.47 1.62
C ALA A 5 -25.08 -22.55 1.30
N LYS A 6 -25.06 -21.25 1.58
CA LYS A 6 -26.09 -20.22 1.88
C LYS A 6 -25.53 -18.89 1.33
N TYR A 7 -26.39 -17.96 0.93
CA TYR A 7 -25.97 -16.57 0.70
C TYR A 7 -25.47 -15.98 2.03
N ILE A 8 -24.36 -15.23 1.98
CA ILE A 8 -24.05 -14.20 2.97
C ILE A 8 -24.03 -12.89 2.21
N ASN A 9 -24.93 -11.99 2.59
CA ASN A 9 -24.99 -10.62 2.10
C ASN A 9 -25.31 -9.75 3.32
N ASP A 10 -24.27 -9.38 4.04
CA ASP A 10 -24.22 -8.26 4.99
C ASP A 10 -23.17 -7.30 4.41
N SER A 11 -23.52 -6.07 4.04
CA SER A 11 -24.05 -4.96 4.85
C SER A 11 -22.90 -4.14 5.46
N GLU A 12 -22.91 -2.87 5.06
CA GLU A 12 -22.28 -1.66 5.59
C GLU A 12 -21.36 -1.78 6.84
N ASP A 13 -20.09 -1.41 6.65
CA ASP A 13 -19.18 -0.84 7.66
C ASP A 13 -18.48 0.36 6.96
N GLU A 14 -18.96 1.60 7.09
CA GLU A 14 -18.79 2.55 8.20
C GLU A 14 -17.38 3.16 8.32
N ASP A 15 -17.28 4.42 7.87
CA ASP A 15 -16.32 5.48 8.19
C ASP A 15 -15.06 5.14 9.04
N PHE A 16 -13.94 4.88 8.36
CA PHE A 16 -12.62 4.99 8.99
C PHE A 16 -12.25 6.47 9.21
N LYS A 17 -12.40 6.95 10.44
CA LYS A 17 -12.06 8.33 10.85
C LYS A 17 -10.59 8.44 11.27
N PRO A 18 -9.71 9.15 10.54
CA PRO A 18 -8.34 9.40 10.98
C PRO A 18 -8.32 10.42 12.13
N GLY A 19 -7.61 10.08 13.21
CA GLY A 19 -7.61 10.88 14.45
C GLY A 19 -6.23 11.40 14.85
N LYS A 20 -6.06 12.71 14.69
CA LYS A 20 -5.13 13.62 15.38
C LYS A 20 -3.63 13.59 15.00
N GLU A 21 -3.20 14.78 14.58
CA GLU A 21 -1.82 15.28 14.59
C GLU A 21 -1.22 15.24 16.01
N PRO A 22 0.12 15.31 16.11
CA PRO A 22 0.66 16.59 16.53
C PRO A 22 1.74 17.14 15.60
N VAL A 23 1.73 18.47 15.45
CA VAL A 23 2.83 19.28 14.93
C VAL A 23 3.94 19.33 15.98
N ASP A 24 5.20 19.21 15.56
CA ASP A 24 6.19 20.27 15.77
C ASP A 24 7.46 20.03 14.95
N ASN A 25 8.06 21.12 14.48
CA ASN A 25 9.40 21.14 13.88
C ASN A 25 10.46 20.92 14.98
N GLU A 26 11.60 20.31 14.63
CA GLU A 26 12.85 21.08 14.51
C GLU A 26 14.02 20.20 14.00
N GLU A 27 14.64 20.73 12.94
CA GLU A 27 16.06 20.73 12.55
C GLU A 27 16.89 19.42 12.45
N PHE A 28 17.83 19.47 11.50
CA PHE A 28 18.69 18.40 11.03
C PHE A 28 20.14 18.68 11.44
N GLU A 29 20.80 17.74 12.10
CA GLU A 29 22.27 17.63 12.11
C GLU A 29 22.70 16.16 12.00
N GLU A 30 23.95 15.96 11.58
CA GLU A 30 24.42 14.75 10.88
C GLU A 30 25.51 13.98 11.67
N GLN A 31 25.60 12.66 11.43
CA GLN A 31 26.71 11.76 11.84
C GLN A 31 26.78 11.44 13.36
N GLU A 32 27.29 10.30 13.86
CA GLU A 32 28.11 9.23 13.27
C GLU A 32 27.78 7.83 13.90
N GLU A 33 28.58 6.79 13.60
CA GLU A 33 28.24 5.36 13.81
C GLU A 33 28.17 4.86 15.28
N SER A 34 27.20 3.95 15.59
CA SER A 34 27.48 2.78 16.46
C SER A 34 26.38 1.69 16.51
N LYS A 35 26.77 0.48 16.08
CA LYS A 35 26.29 -0.90 16.44
C LYS A 35 24.77 -1.24 16.42
N PRO A 36 24.38 -2.42 15.89
CA PRO A 36 22.98 -2.80 15.71
C PRO A 36 22.31 -3.22 17.03
N VAL A 37 21.70 -2.27 17.73
CA VAL A 37 20.74 -2.58 18.81
C VAL A 37 19.51 -3.23 18.18
N LYS A 38 19.32 -4.54 18.44
CA LYS A 38 18.10 -5.28 18.07
C LYS A 38 16.89 -4.77 18.85
N ARG A 39 16.37 -3.61 18.45
CA ARG A 39 15.05 -3.14 18.87
C ARG A 39 14.01 -4.10 18.29
N LYS A 40 13.50 -5.02 19.11
CA LYS A 40 12.26 -5.74 18.81
C LYS A 40 11.15 -4.69 18.69
N ARG A 41 10.84 -4.27 17.45
CA ARG A 41 9.57 -3.60 17.17
C ARG A 41 8.45 -4.58 17.49
N GLN A 42 7.38 -4.07 18.08
CA GLN A 42 6.16 -4.86 18.30
C GLN A 42 5.54 -5.14 16.93
N GLU A 43 5.40 -6.42 16.60
CA GLU A 43 4.96 -6.91 15.28
C GLU A 43 3.44 -6.75 15.12
N ASN A 44 3.00 -5.52 14.88
CA ASN A 44 1.76 -5.23 14.15
C ASN A 44 2.15 -4.69 12.77
N ASP A 45 2.89 -5.50 12.03
CA ASP A 45 3.31 -5.18 10.68
C ASP A 45 2.09 -5.27 9.74
N ASN A 46 1.66 -4.13 9.19
CA ASN A 46 0.52 -4.01 8.28
C ASN A 46 0.82 -4.57 6.87
N TYR A 47 1.58 -5.66 6.77
CA TYR A 47 1.96 -6.32 5.53
C TYR A 47 2.05 -7.84 5.68
N GLU A 48 1.67 -8.56 4.64
CA GLU A 48 1.93 -10.00 4.48
C GLU A 48 3.35 -10.20 3.90
N THR A 49 4.01 -11.31 4.21
CA THR A 49 5.26 -11.71 3.53
C THR A 49 5.00 -12.92 2.65
N ASP A 50 5.36 -12.85 1.36
CA ASP A 50 5.17 -13.97 0.44
C ASP A 50 6.29 -15.02 0.51
N LYS A 51 6.14 -16.09 -0.28
CA LYS A 51 7.08 -17.23 -0.34
C LYS A 51 8.48 -16.84 -0.82
N ASP A 52 8.58 -15.72 -1.54
CA ASP A 52 9.82 -15.18 -2.08
C ASP A 52 10.44 -14.12 -1.14
N GLY A 53 9.81 -13.86 0.01
CA GLY A 53 10.25 -12.89 1.01
C GLY A 53 9.85 -11.44 0.72
N ASN A 54 8.99 -11.20 -0.28
CA ASN A 54 8.51 -9.86 -0.60
C ASN A 54 7.46 -9.40 0.41
N ARG A 55 7.40 -8.09 0.69
CA ARG A 55 6.39 -7.50 1.57
C ARG A 55 5.19 -7.01 0.76
N ILE A 56 3.99 -7.46 1.13
CA ILE A 56 2.74 -7.17 0.44
C ILE A 56 1.84 -6.31 1.34
N PHE A 57 1.47 -5.14 0.85
CA PHE A 57 0.54 -4.22 1.51
C PHE A 57 -0.77 -4.22 0.71
N GLN A 58 -1.89 -4.54 1.34
CA GLN A 58 -3.18 -4.60 0.66
C GLN A 58 -3.79 -3.20 0.50
N LEU A 59 -4.24 -2.84 -0.70
CA LEU A 59 -4.96 -1.59 -0.97
C LEU A 59 -6.48 -1.80 -1.11
N SER A 60 -6.88 -2.94 -1.66
CA SER A 60 -8.27 -3.40 -1.73
C SER A 60 -8.30 -4.90 -2.00
N ALA A 61 -9.47 -5.55 -1.98
CA ALA A 61 -9.60 -6.98 -2.28
C ALA A 61 -8.96 -7.43 -3.61
N LYS A 62 -8.71 -6.51 -4.56
CA LYS A 62 -8.09 -6.78 -5.86
C LYS A 62 -6.84 -5.94 -6.16
N ARG A 63 -6.33 -5.14 -5.22
CA ARG A 63 -5.15 -4.28 -5.44
C ARG A 63 -4.19 -4.37 -4.28
N ARG A 64 -2.89 -4.46 -4.58
CA ARG A 64 -1.82 -4.52 -3.58
C ARG A 64 -0.59 -3.74 -4.03
N VAL A 65 0.19 -3.30 -3.06
CA VAL A 65 1.58 -2.86 -3.23
C VAL A 65 2.48 -4.04 -2.87
N THR A 66 3.56 -4.27 -3.60
CA THR A 66 4.55 -5.30 -3.28
C THR A 66 5.97 -4.73 -3.34
N ILE A 67 6.68 -4.77 -2.23
CA ILE A 67 8.10 -4.41 -2.14
C ILE A 67 8.92 -5.66 -2.46
N ARG A 68 9.65 -5.63 -3.57
CA ARG A 68 10.46 -6.75 -4.05
C ARG A 68 11.90 -6.34 -4.34
N ALA A 69 12.82 -7.28 -4.18
CA ALA A 69 14.20 -7.16 -4.66
C ALA A 69 14.31 -7.80 -6.05
N PHE A 70 14.99 -7.14 -6.98
CA PHE A 70 15.43 -7.78 -8.22
C PHE A 70 16.76 -8.51 -8.02
N SER A 71 17.15 -9.35 -8.98
CA SER A 71 18.44 -10.09 -8.94
C SER A 71 19.68 -9.19 -8.91
N SER A 72 19.54 -7.89 -9.23
CA SER A 72 20.57 -6.86 -9.04
C SER A 72 20.75 -6.41 -7.58
N GLY A 73 19.91 -6.87 -6.66
CA GLY A 73 19.84 -6.42 -5.27
C GLY A 73 19.03 -5.15 -5.05
N GLU A 74 18.63 -4.45 -6.13
CA GLU A 74 17.85 -3.20 -6.01
C GLU A 74 16.39 -3.47 -5.64
N GLY A 75 15.90 -2.70 -4.66
CA GLY A 75 14.50 -2.70 -4.23
C GLY A 75 13.59 -1.93 -5.18
N SER A 76 12.36 -2.42 -5.35
CA SER A 76 11.33 -1.79 -6.18
C SER A 76 9.94 -1.93 -5.57
N VAL A 77 9.02 -1.09 -6.03
CA VAL A 77 7.62 -1.02 -5.57
C VAL A 77 6.68 -1.38 -6.72
N ASP A 78 6.06 -2.56 -6.69
CA ASP A 78 4.94 -2.91 -7.59
C ASP A 78 3.64 -2.32 -7.03
N ILE A 79 2.83 -1.70 -7.86
CA ILE A 79 1.43 -1.36 -7.55
C ILE A 79 0.57 -2.02 -8.62
N ARG A 80 -0.21 -3.04 -8.23
CA ARG A 80 -0.85 -3.95 -9.19
C ARG A 80 -2.26 -4.38 -8.79
N GLU A 81 -3.13 -4.42 -9.79
CA GLU A 81 -4.45 -5.03 -9.75
C GLU A 81 -4.37 -6.51 -10.10
N PHE A 82 -5.15 -7.32 -9.40
CA PHE A 82 -5.29 -8.75 -9.58
C PHE A 82 -6.73 -9.10 -9.95
N TYR A 83 -6.91 -10.12 -10.78
CA TYR A 83 -8.23 -10.62 -11.16
C TYR A 83 -8.34 -12.11 -10.84
N MET A 84 -9.56 -12.56 -10.59
CA MET A 84 -9.88 -13.97 -10.40
C MET A 84 -9.96 -14.63 -11.79
N ASP A 85 -9.08 -15.60 -12.07
CA ASP A 85 -9.20 -16.39 -13.30
C ASP A 85 -10.46 -17.25 -13.23
N LYS A 86 -11.27 -17.23 -14.30
CA LYS A 86 -12.56 -17.93 -14.31
C LYS A 86 -12.40 -19.45 -14.30
N ASN A 87 -11.31 -19.97 -14.86
CA ASN A 87 -11.06 -21.39 -15.02
C ASN A 87 -10.37 -21.97 -13.78
N THR A 88 -9.36 -21.28 -13.25
CA THR A 88 -8.57 -21.79 -12.11
C THR A 88 -9.06 -21.30 -10.75
N GLN A 89 -9.90 -20.25 -10.70
CA GLN A 89 -10.31 -19.57 -9.45
C GLN A 89 -9.11 -19.06 -8.64
N GLU A 90 -8.00 -18.73 -9.30
CA GLU A 90 -6.82 -18.14 -8.70
C GLU A 90 -6.73 -16.64 -8.98
N MET A 91 -6.13 -15.89 -8.06
CA MET A 91 -5.81 -14.48 -8.27
C MET A 91 -4.56 -14.33 -9.16
N LYS A 92 -4.76 -13.89 -10.40
CA LYS A 92 -3.69 -13.63 -11.37
C LYS A 92 -3.33 -12.14 -11.43
N PRO A 93 -2.04 -11.80 -11.67
CA PRO A 93 -1.62 -10.41 -11.86
C PRO A 93 -2.23 -9.83 -13.13
N GLY A 94 -2.84 -8.66 -13.01
CA GLY A 94 -3.35 -7.85 -14.12
C GLY A 94 -2.53 -6.56 -14.31
N LYS A 95 -3.25 -5.46 -14.57
CA LYS A 95 -2.68 -4.13 -14.81
C LYS A 95 -1.93 -3.63 -13.58
N GLY A 96 -0.75 -3.04 -13.78
CA GLY A 96 0.06 -2.50 -12.68
C GLY A 96 1.41 -1.99 -13.17
N ILE A 97 2.10 -1.24 -12.33
CA ILE A 97 3.38 -0.58 -12.62
C ILE A 97 4.41 -0.90 -11.54
N CYS A 98 5.67 -1.08 -11.94
CA CYS A 98 6.79 -1.25 -11.04
C CYS A 98 7.64 0.03 -11.02
N PHE A 99 7.76 0.67 -9.87
CA PHE A 99 8.66 1.80 -9.67
C PHE A 99 10.02 1.33 -9.14
N PRO A 100 11.13 1.64 -9.83
CA PRO A 100 12.46 1.65 -9.23
C PRO A 100 12.50 2.63 -8.05
N LEU A 101 13.38 2.39 -7.07
CA LEU A 101 13.47 3.20 -5.85
C LEU A 101 13.62 4.70 -6.11
N ALA A 102 14.37 5.09 -7.13
CA ALA A 102 14.54 6.49 -7.54
C ALA A 102 13.21 7.15 -8.00
N GLN A 103 12.35 6.43 -8.71
CA GLN A 103 11.04 6.94 -9.13
C GLN A 103 10.06 6.97 -7.95
N TRP A 104 10.10 5.97 -7.07
CA TRP A 104 9.29 5.94 -5.85
C TRP A 104 9.63 7.13 -4.92
N ASN A 105 10.90 7.46 -4.76
CA ASN A 105 11.32 8.63 -3.98
C ASN A 105 10.84 9.95 -4.59
N LYS A 106 10.84 10.09 -5.92
CA LYS A 106 10.24 11.25 -6.60
C LYS A 106 8.72 11.32 -6.38
N LEU A 107 8.02 10.20 -6.50
CA LEU A 107 6.57 10.14 -6.27
C LEU A 107 6.22 10.59 -4.85
N LYS A 108 6.94 10.11 -3.82
CA LYS A 108 6.76 10.57 -2.43
C LYS A 108 6.92 12.09 -2.26
N GLY A 109 7.91 12.68 -2.94
CA GLY A 109 8.14 14.12 -2.91
C GLY A 109 7.03 14.95 -3.57
N LEU A 110 6.20 14.34 -4.41
CA LEU A 110 5.07 14.97 -5.10
C LEU A 110 3.72 14.68 -4.41
N VAL A 111 3.67 13.93 -3.29
CA VAL A 111 2.40 13.55 -2.66
C VAL A 111 1.59 14.77 -2.22
N GLY A 112 2.23 15.78 -1.61
CA GLY A 112 1.54 17.03 -1.24
C GLY A 112 0.92 17.76 -2.43
N ASP A 113 1.71 17.97 -3.51
CA ASP A 113 1.21 18.59 -4.75
C ASP A 113 0.05 17.79 -5.38
N ILE A 114 0.07 16.46 -5.25
CA ILE A 114 -0.99 15.57 -5.74
C ILE A 114 -2.25 15.70 -4.88
N ASP A 115 -2.11 15.75 -3.55
CA ASP A 115 -3.22 15.86 -2.61
C ASP A 115 -3.91 17.24 -2.76
N ASP A 116 -3.15 18.34 -2.83
CA ASP A 116 -3.67 19.68 -3.12
C ASP A 116 -4.46 19.72 -4.46
N ALA A 117 -3.95 19.06 -5.49
CA ALA A 117 -4.61 18.96 -6.78
C ALA A 117 -5.89 18.11 -6.74
N LEU A 118 -5.96 17.09 -5.89
CA LEU A 118 -7.15 16.27 -5.66
C LEU A 118 -8.25 17.06 -4.92
N ASP A 119 -7.89 17.87 -3.93
CA ASP A 119 -8.84 18.68 -3.17
C ASP A 119 -9.45 19.84 -3.98
N ALA A 120 -8.67 20.44 -4.89
CA ALA A 120 -9.21 21.39 -5.87
C ALA A 120 -10.27 20.74 -6.79
N LEU A 121 -10.06 19.49 -7.21
CA LEU A 121 -11.00 18.73 -8.05
C LEU A 121 -12.24 18.26 -7.27
N SER A 122 -12.09 17.90 -6.00
CA SER A 122 -13.20 17.45 -5.14
C SER A 122 -14.16 18.60 -4.84
N SER A 123 -13.63 19.78 -4.53
CA SER A 123 -14.38 21.01 -4.24
C SER A 123 -15.20 21.48 -5.44
N THR A 124 -14.66 21.38 -6.65
CA THR A 124 -15.31 21.83 -7.91
C THR A 124 -16.58 21.04 -8.24
N LYS A 125 -16.72 19.78 -7.79
CA LYS A 125 -17.93 18.97 -8.05
C LYS A 125 -19.14 19.34 -7.20
N LYS A 126 -18.97 20.12 -6.12
CA LYS A 126 -20.01 20.37 -5.12
C LYS A 126 -20.91 21.57 -5.43
N GLN A 127 -20.67 22.25 -6.57
CA GLN A 127 -21.38 23.47 -7.00
C GLN A 127 -22.18 23.26 -8.29
N LYS A 128 -22.61 22.03 -8.60
CA LYS A 128 -23.33 21.69 -9.83
C LYS A 128 -24.47 20.71 -9.60
#